data_AF-A0A7X7C564-F1
#
_entry.id   AF-A0A7X7C564-F1
#
_cell.length_a   1.000
_cell.length_b   1.000
_cell.length_c   1.000
_cell.angle_alpha   90.00
_cell.angle_beta   90.00
_cell.angle_gamma   90.00
#
_symmetry.space_group_name_H-M   'P 1'
#
loop_
_entity.id
_entity.type
_entity.pdbx_description
1 polymer ?
#
loop_
_entity_poly.entity_id
_entity_poly.type
_entity_poly.pdbx_seq_one_letter_code
_entity_poly.pdbx_strand_id
1 'polypeptide(L)' 'MKNYRKIFRILWLILAANILVGTVKISLALSFGSNSLLADGYHALVDSSSNIIGLVGIKLASKPADDEHP' A
#
# COMPACT_ATOMS: atom_id res chain seq x y z
N MET A 1 16.81 -14.88 5.96
CA MET A 1 15.60 -14.65 6.80
C MET A 1 15.48 -13.26 7.46
N LYS A 2 16.58 -12.51 7.77
CA LYS A 2 16.47 -11.15 8.38
C LYS A 2 15.83 -10.09 7.46
N ASN A 3 15.86 -10.27 6.14
CA ASN A 3 15.40 -9.27 5.16
C ASN A 3 13.87 -9.17 5.05
N TYR A 4 13.14 -10.28 5.23
CA TYR A 4 11.66 -10.28 5.12
C TYR A 4 10.99 -9.34 6.12
N ARG A 5 11.49 -9.27 7.37
CA ARG A 5 10.95 -8.34 8.39
C ARG A 5 11.20 -6.88 8.03
N LYS A 6 12.30 -6.56 7.34
CA LYS A 6 12.56 -5.20 6.84
C LYS A 6 11.60 -4.84 5.70
N ILE A 7 11.42 -5.75 4.74
CA ILE A 7 10.49 -5.54 3.63
C ILE A 7 9.06 -5.34 4.15
N PHE A 8 8.62 -6.16 5.10
CA PHE A 8 7.30 -6.03 5.71
C PHE A 8 7.09 -4.68 6.42
N ARG A 9 8.11 -4.20 7.13
CA ARG A 9 8.08 -2.86 7.76
C ARG A 9 8.02 -1.73 6.75
N ILE A 10 8.82 -1.82 5.68
CA ILE A 10 8.85 -0.79 4.62
C ILE A 10 7.49 -0.72 3.91
N LEU A 11 6.91 -1.87 3.55
CA LEU A 11 5.57 -1.92 2.94
C LEU A 11 4.49 -1.34 3.84
N TRP A 12 4.51 -1.66 5.13
CA TRP A 12 3.60 -1.05 6.10
C TRP A 12 3.76 0.47 6.21
N LEU A 13 5.00 0.96 6.16
CA LEU A 13 5.30 2.39 6.17
C LEU A 13 4.78 3.09 4.91
N ILE A 14 5.00 2.50 3.73
CA ILE A 14 4.53 3.03 2.45
C ILE A 14 3.00 3.04 2.40
N LEU A 15 2.36 1.94 2.84
CA LEU A 15 0.90 1.86 2.93
C LEU A 15 0.33 2.98 3.81
N ALA A 16 0.87 3.16 5.01
CA ALA A 16 0.43 4.21 5.92
C ALA A 16 0.64 5.61 5.33
N ALA A 17 1.78 5.85 4.67
CA ALA A 17 2.08 7.13 4.03
C ALA A 17 1.13 7.43 2.87
N ASN A 18 0.84 6.45 2.00
CA ASN A 18 -0.09 6.63 0.87
C ASN A 18 -1.53 6.90 1.35
N ILE A 19 -2.00 6.19 2.37
CA ILE A 19 -3.32 6.44 2.97
C ILE A 19 -3.38 7.85 3.57
N LEU A 20 -2.34 8.28 4.29
CA LEU A 20 -2.30 9.59 4.92
C LEU A 20 -2.30 10.71 3.88
N VAL A 21 -1.42 10.63 2.88
CA VAL A 21 -1.35 11.62 1.79
C VAL A 21 -2.64 11.63 0.96
N GLY A 22 -3.20 10.46 0.64
CA GLY A 22 -4.47 10.34 -0.08
C GLY A 22 -5.62 10.99 0.69
N THR A 23 -5.73 10.74 2.00
CA THR A 23 -6.77 11.33 2.86
C THR A 23 -6.66 12.86 2.90
N VAL A 24 -5.45 13.39 3.04
CA VAL A 24 -5.21 14.85 3.01
C VAL A 24 -5.59 15.42 1.65
N LYS A 25 -5.15 14.81 0.54
CA LYS A 25 -5.48 15.26 -0.82
C LYS A 25 -6.98 15.27 -1.07
N ILE A 26 -7.71 14.22 -0.68
CA ILE A 26 -9.17 14.16 -0.83
C ILE A 26 -9.85 15.25 0.02
N SER A 27 -9.41 15.43 1.27
CA SER A 27 -9.96 16.47 2.17
C SER A 27 -9.76 17.88 1.59
N LEU A 28 -8.56 18.17 1.08
CA LEU A 28 -8.27 19.43 0.41
C LEU A 28 -9.04 19.57 -0.90
N ALA A 29 -9.10 18.52 -1.71
CA ALA A 29 -9.83 18.52 -2.98
C ALA A 29 -11.32 18.83 -2.80
N LEU A 30 -11.94 18.28 -1.75
CA LEU A 30 -13.32 18.60 -1.38
C LEU A 30 -13.46 20.05 -0.90
N SER A 31 -12.50 20.55 -0.12
CA SER A 31 -12.50 21.94 0.38
C SER A 31 -12.32 22.98 -0.74
N PHE A 32 -11.50 22.66 -1.74
CA PHE A 32 -11.21 23.55 -2.88
C PHE A 32 -12.09 23.27 -4.13
N GLY A 33 -12.94 22.24 -4.10
CA GLY A 33 -13.77 21.84 -5.25
C GLY A 33 -12.97 21.38 -6.48
N SER A 34 -11.77 20.84 -6.30
CA SER A 34 -10.86 20.47 -7.40
C SER A 34 -10.97 19.00 -7.77
N ASN A 35 -11.56 18.72 -8.93
CA ASN A 35 -11.72 17.35 -9.44
C ASN A 35 -10.38 16.69 -9.81
N SER A 36 -9.39 17.48 -10.26
CA SER A 36 -8.03 16.97 -10.53
C SER A 36 -7.32 16.54 -9.26
N LEU A 37 -7.45 17.32 -8.17
CA LEU A 37 -6.84 16.97 -6.89
C LEU A 37 -7.55 15.78 -6.25
N LEU A 38 -8.85 15.64 -6.48
CA LEU A 38 -9.66 14.50 -6.05
C LEU A 38 -9.20 13.21 -6.76
N ALA A 39 -9.00 13.26 -8.08
CA ALA A 39 -8.48 12.14 -8.86
C ALA A 39 -7.08 11.70 -8.37
N ASP A 40 -6.21 12.66 -8.05
CA ASP A 40 -4.88 12.38 -7.50
C ASP A 40 -4.96 11.74 -6.09
N GLY A 41 -5.92 12.16 -5.28
CA GLY A 41 -6.24 11.52 -4.00
C GLY A 41 -6.73 10.08 -4.14
N TYR A 42 -7.60 9.81 -5.12
CA TYR A 42 -8.05 8.44 -5.43
C TYR A 42 -6.91 7.55 -5.95
N HIS A 43 -6.00 8.09 -6.75
CA HIS A 43 -4.82 7.35 -7.21
C HIS A 43 -4.01 6.84 -6.01
N ALA A 44 -3.77 7.68 -4.98
CA ALA A 44 -3.06 7.25 -3.77
C ALA A 44 -3.78 6.12 -3.00
N LEU A 45 -5.12 6.06 -3.05
CA LEU A 45 -5.90 4.95 -2.46
C LEU A 45 -5.75 3.65 -3.27
N VAL A 46 -5.75 3.75 -4.61
CA VAL A 46 -5.50 2.59 -5.48
C VAL A 46 -4.08 2.07 -5.28
N ASP A 47 -3.09 2.95 -5.15
CA ASP A 47 -1.71 2.56 -4.89
C ASP A 47 -1.53 1.88 -3.50
N SER A 48 -2.30 2.34 -2.51
CA SER A 48 -2.39 1.66 -1.20
C SER A 48 -2.92 0.22 -1.35
N SER A 49 -3.91 0.02 -2.22
CA SER A 49 -4.46 -1.32 -2.48
C SER A 49 -3.43 -2.25 -3.15
N SER A 50 -2.64 -1.73 -4.09
CA SER A 50 -1.50 -2.45 -4.67
C SER A 50 -0.46 -2.84 -3.61
N ASN A 51 -0.21 -1.98 -2.63
CA ASN A 51 0.68 -2.27 -1.49
C ASN A 51 0.16 -3.43 -0.62
N ILE A 52 -1.16 -3.50 -0.39
CA ILE A 52 -1.79 -4.63 0.32
C ILE A 52 -1.58 -5.94 -0.44
N ILE A 53 -1.76 -5.93 -1.76
CA ILE A 53 -1.50 -7.11 -2.60
C ILE A 53 -0.03 -7.53 -2.51
N GLY A 54 0.91 -6.58 -2.52
CA GLY A 54 2.33 -6.83 -2.32
C GLY A 54 2.65 -7.47 -0.96
N LEU A 55 2.02 -6.98 0.12
CA LEU A 55 2.13 -7.56 1.46
C LEU A 55 1.63 -9.01 1.51
N VAL A 56 0.49 -9.29 0.88
CA VAL A 56 -0.07 -10.65 0.79
C VAL A 56 0.82 -11.55 -0.06
N GLY A 57 1.27 -11.08 -1.23
CA GLY A 57 2.16 -11.81 -2.12
C GLY A 57 3.49 -12.17 -1.46
N ILE A 58 4.11 -11.23 -0.75
CA ILE A 58 5.33 -11.52 0.02
C ILE A 58 5.04 -12.47 1.17
N LYS A 59 3.90 -12.36 1.85
CA LYS A 59 3.53 -13.30 2.92
C LYS A 59 3.37 -14.73 2.38
N LEU A 60 2.77 -14.90 1.21
CA LEU A 60 2.65 -16.19 0.53
C LEU A 60 4.02 -16.69 0.04
N ALA A 61 4.84 -15.83 -0.58
CA ALA A 61 6.17 -16.19 -1.07
C ALA A 61 7.20 -16.42 0.05
N SER A 62 6.96 -15.92 1.26
CA SER A 62 7.81 -16.16 2.44
C SER A 62 7.45 -17.44 3.19
N LYS A 63 6.41 -18.15 2.76
CA LYS A 63 6.02 -19.44 3.35
C LYS A 63 7.12 -20.47 2.99
N PRO A 64 7.61 -21.26 3.96
CA PRO A 64 8.60 -22.29 3.67
C PRO A 64 8.02 -23.31 2.68
N ALA A 65 8.89 -23.92 1.87
CA ALA A 65 8.50 -25.01 0.96
C ALA A 65 7.72 -26.07 1.74
N ASP A 66 6.51 -26.40 1.27
CA ASP A 66 5.72 -27.49 1.81
C ASP A 66 5.90 -28.74 0.95
N ASP A 67 5.55 -29.90 1.51
CA ASP A 67 5.73 -31.19 0.82
C ASP A 67 4.91 -31.31 -0.48
N GLU A 68 3.94 -30.43 -0.73
CA GLU A 68 3.14 -30.38 -1.98
C GLU A 68 3.72 -29.40 -3.02
N HIS A 69 4.62 -28.48 -2.63
CA HIS A 69 5.19 -27.44 -3.48
C HIS A 69 6.70 -27.28 -3.26
N PRO A 70 7.55 -28.08 -3.95
CA PRO A 70 9.01 -28.01 -3.87
C PRO A 70 9.61 -26.75 -4.51
#